data_AF-A0A7L3R0J2-F1
#
_entry.id   AF-A0A7L3R0J2-F1
#
_cell.length_a   1.000
_cell.length_b   1.000
_cell.length_c   1.000
_cell.angle_alpha   90.00
_cell.angle_beta   90.00
_cell.angle_gamma   90.00
#
_symmetry.space_group_name_H-M   'P 1'
#
loop_
_entity.id
_entity.type
_entity.pdbx_description
1 polymer ?
#
loop_
_entity_poly.entity_id
_entity_poly.type
_entity_poly.pdbx_seq_one_letter_code
_entity_poly.pdbx_strand_id
1 'polypeptide(L)' 'FRGKPVPNVTWNKADTDLRTRASIDTSSNCTSLTIEKATRNDSGKYTLTLQ' A
#
# COMPACT_ATOMS: atom_id res chain seq x y z
N PHE A 1 -10.54 -3.30 19.16
CA PHE A 1 -11.39 -3.92 18.12
C PHE A 1 -10.56 -4.02 16.84
N ARG A 2 -10.39 -5.22 16.28
CA ARG A 2 -9.82 -5.43 14.93
C ARG A 2 -10.91 -6.10 14.11
N GLY A 3 -11.02 -5.76 12.82
CA GLY A 3 -11.98 -6.40 11.92
C GLY A 3 -11.84 -7.92 12.02
N LYS A 4 -12.96 -8.61 12.20
CA LYS A 4 -13.04 -10.07 12.11
C LYS A 4 -13.94 -10.40 10.93
N PRO A 5 -13.44 -11.05 9.87
CA PRO A 5 -12.06 -11.51 9.67
C PRO A 5 -11.05 -10.36 9.51
N VAL A 6 -9.74 -10.67 9.58
CA VAL A 6 -8.68 -9.68 9.34
C VAL A 6 -8.92 -9.06 7.96
N PRO A 7 -9.06 -7.73 7.85
CA PRO A 7 -9.38 -7.11 6.58
C PRO A 7 -8.24 -7.32 5.58
N ASN A 8 -8.60 -7.56 4.32
CA ASN A 8 -7.63 -7.61 3.23
C ASN A 8 -7.18 -6.19 2.91
N VAL A 9 -5.87 -5.99 2.88
CA VAL A 9 -5.26 -4.68 2.65
C VAL A 9 -4.74 -4.61 1.23
N THR A 10 -5.22 -3.62 0.46
CA THR A 10 -4.75 -3.37 -0.90
C THR A 10 -4.33 -1.92 -1.07
N TRP A 11 -3.11 -1.71 -1.57
CA TRP A 11 -2.61 -0.41 -1.99
C TRP A 11 -2.72 -0.26 -3.50
N ASN A 12 -3.12 0.93 -3.94
CA ASN A 12 -3.23 1.27 -5.36
C ASN A 12 -2.71 2.68 -5.65
N LYS A 13 -2.10 2.87 -6.83
CA LYS A 13 -1.73 4.18 -7.40
C LYS A 13 -2.06 4.16 -8.88
N ALA A 14 -2.66 5.25 -9.36
CA ALA A 14 -2.93 5.40 -10.78
C ALA A 14 -1.63 5.30 -11.59
N ASP A 15 -1.67 4.51 -12.66
CA ASP A 15 -0.56 4.35 -13.62
C ASP A 15 0.75 3.85 -12.99
N THR A 16 0.68 3.13 -11.86
CA THR A 16 1.87 2.55 -11.21
C THR A 16 1.52 1.22 -10.57
N ASP A 17 2.20 0.16 -11.02
CA ASP A 17 2.15 -1.12 -10.34
C ASP A 17 3.03 -1.09 -9.07
N LEU A 18 2.38 -0.97 -7.92
CA LEU A 18 3.04 -0.88 -6.62
C LEU A 18 3.73 -2.19 -6.21
N ARG A 19 3.37 -3.35 -6.79
CA ARG A 19 4.01 -4.64 -6.46
C ARG A 19 5.44 -4.71 -6.97
N THR A 20 5.74 -4.01 -8.06
CA THR A 20 7.09 -3.94 -8.63
C THR A 20 7.82 -2.68 -8.18
N ARG A 21 7.08 -1.61 -7.86
CA ARG A 21 7.67 -0.32 -7.51
C ARG A 21 8.00 -0.15 -6.02
N ALA A 22 7.24 -0.78 -5.13
CA ALA A 22 7.32 -0.58 -3.69
C ALA A 22 7.35 -1.92 -2.94
N SER A 23 7.88 -1.88 -1.72
CA SER A 23 7.71 -2.97 -0.76
C SER A 23 6.51 -2.67 0.12
N ILE A 24 5.58 -3.62 0.22
CA ILE A 24 4.39 -3.50 1.05
C ILE A 24 4.52 -4.47 2.22
N ASP A 25 4.61 -3.93 3.43
CA ASP A 25 4.56 -4.70 4.67
C ASP A 25 3.18 -4.56 5.29
N THR A 26 2.49 -5.67 5.51
CA THR A 26 1.18 -5.68 6.15
C THR A 26 1.22 -6.58 7.37
N SER A 27 1.08 -5.94 8.52
CA SER A 27 0.93 -6.54 9.82
C SER A 27 -0.54 -6.53 10.26
N SER A 28 -0.82 -7.23 11.36
CA SER A 28 -2.18 -7.44 11.86
C SER A 28 -2.96 -6.17 12.24
N ASN A 29 -2.32 -5.00 12.36
CA ASN A 29 -2.94 -3.70 12.64
C ASN A 29 -2.35 -2.54 11.84
N CYS A 30 -1.32 -2.78 11.05
CA CYS A 30 -0.54 -1.74 10.40
C CYS A 30 -0.20 -2.19 8.99
N THR A 31 -0.18 -1.27 8.05
CA THR A 31 0.30 -1.53 6.69
C THR A 31 1.14 -0.35 6.25
N SER A 32 2.28 -0.65 5.63
CA SER A 32 3.29 0.32 5.24
C SER A 32 3.70 0.05 3.79
N LEU A 33 3.87 1.12 3.02
CA LEU A 33 4.39 1.08 1.66
C LEU A 33 5.68 1.89 1.58
N THR A 34 6.77 1.25 1.15
CA THR A 34 8.10 1.85 1.12
C THR A 34 8.65 1.89 -0.30
N ILE A 35 9.13 3.07 -0.71
CA ILE A 35 9.80 3.31 -1.99
C ILE A 35 11.20 3.86 -1.72
N GLU A 36 12.24 3.04 -1.87
CA GLU A 36 13.61 3.41 -1.47
C GLU A 36 14.26 4.46 -2.38
N LYS A 37 14.05 4.36 -3.69
CA LYS A 37 14.63 5.27 -4.70
C LYS A 37 13.56 6.14 -5.33
N ALA A 38 12.83 6.89 -4.52
CA ALA A 38 11.68 7.68 -4.99
C ALA A 38 12.11 8.73 -6.03
N THR A 39 11.30 8.87 -7.06
CA THR A 39 11.45 9.83 -8.15
C THR A 39 10.18 10.68 -8.26
N ARG A 40 10.19 11.70 -9.13
CA ARG A 40 9.00 12.53 -9.38
C ARG A 40 7.79 11.70 -9.84
N ASN A 41 8.00 10.55 -10.49
CA ASN A 41 6.93 9.67 -10.96
C ASN A 41 6.20 8.96 -9.81
N ASP A 42 6.82 8.88 -8.64
CA ASP A 42 6.23 8.27 -7.44
C ASP A 42 5.34 9.26 -6.67
N SER A 43 5.35 10.54 -7.05
CA SER A 43 4.42 11.51 -6.49
C SER A 43 2.97 11.21 -6.90
N GLY A 44 2.01 11.75 -6.14
CA GLY A 44 0.59 11.64 -6.43
C GLY A 44 -0.18 10.85 -5.37
N LYS A 45 -1.42 10.48 -5.72
CA LYS A 45 -2.37 9.88 -4.79
C LYS A 45 -2.17 8.36 -4.70
N TYR A 46 -1.99 7.89 -3.47
CA TYR A 46 -2.06 6.49 -3.11
C TYR A 46 -3.40 6.22 -2.44
N THR A 47 -4.05 5.12 -2.78
CA THR A 47 -5.32 4.70 -2.20
C THR A 47 -5.12 3.38 -1.47
N LEU A 48 -5.54 3.35 -0.21
CA LEU A 48 -5.58 2.15 0.61
C LEU A 48 -7.03 1.68 0.73
N THR A 49 -7.29 0.41 0.44
CA THR A 49 -8.60 -0.21 0.61
C THR A 49 -8.49 -1.35 1.60
N LEU A 50 -9.41 -1.35 2.57
CA LEU A 50 -9.60 -2.41 3.56
C LEU A 50 -10.92 -3.10 3.23
N GLN A 51 -10.90 -4.43 3.03
CA GLN A 51 -12.08 -5.25 2.74
C GLN A 51 -12.29 -6.34 3.79
#